data_AF-A0A3S4Q4I5-F1
#
_entry.id   AF-A0A3S4Q4I5-F1
#
_cell.length_a   1.000
_cell.length_b   1.000
_cell.length_c   1.000
_cell.angle_alpha   90.00
_cell.angle_beta   90.00
_cell.angle_gamma   90.00
#
_symmetry.space_group_name_H-M   'P 1'
#
loop_
_entity.id
_entity.type
_entity.pdbx_description
1 polymer ?
#
loop_
_entity_poly.entity_id
_entity_poly.type
_entity_poly.pdbx_seq_one_letter_code
_entity_poly.pdbx_strand_id
1 'polypeptide(L)'
;VFFLSSVAGISTLFGFGLTVAVAKKKDPQYFAKGLQMASKNIPESGGALAMRALGYGSLYAVTGFSVFCFVVWKAMGVKDLAEFRQKVGSFLPRIPKKEHQGKSDFKSLRELITYISEESKKSDNK
;
A
#
# COMPACT_ATOMS: atom_id res chain seq x y z
N VAL A 1 7.36 -0.82 -17.93
CA VAL A 1 6.47 -0.93 -16.73
C VAL A 1 6.68 -2.24 -15.98
N PHE A 2 6.68 -3.41 -16.65
CA PHE A 2 6.90 -4.72 -16.01
C PHE A 2 8.20 -4.82 -15.19
N PHE A 3 9.32 -4.31 -15.70
CA PHE A 3 10.60 -4.33 -14.99
C PHE A 3 10.56 -3.53 -13.68
N LEU A 4 10.14 -2.26 -13.72
CA LEU A 4 10.06 -1.39 -12.54
C LEU A 4 9.03 -1.92 -11.52
N SER A 5 7.89 -2.43 -11.99
CA SER A 5 6.88 -3.02 -11.11
C SER A 5 7.36 -4.30 -10.43
N SER A 6 8.09 -5.15 -11.15
CA SER A 6 8.65 -6.39 -10.60
C SER A 6 9.75 -6.08 -9.58
N VAL A 7 10.66 -5.14 -9.90
CA VAL A 7 11.72 -4.71 -8.98
C VAL A 7 11.13 -4.05 -7.74
N ALA A 8 10.12 -3.19 -7.89
CA ALA A 8 9.41 -2.57 -6.76
C ALA A 8 8.67 -3.60 -5.89
N GLY A 9 8.02 -4.59 -6.52
CA GLY A 9 7.34 -5.67 -5.80
C GLY A 9 8.33 -6.55 -5.00
N ILE A 10 9.45 -6.95 -5.63
CA ILE A 10 10.47 -7.76 -4.96
C ILE A 10 11.12 -6.97 -3.82
N SER A 11 11.45 -5.69 -4.03
CA SER A 11 12.12 -4.86 -3.02
C SER A 11 11.22 -4.51 -1.83
N THR A 12 9.92 -4.34 -2.01
CA THR A 12 8.98 -4.13 -0.91
C THR A 12 8.82 -5.39 -0.04
N LEU A 13 8.71 -6.57 -0.65
CA LEU A 13 8.67 -7.85 0.07
C LEU A 13 9.99 -8.12 0.81
N PHE A 14 11.12 -7.85 0.16
CA PHE A 14 12.45 -8.03 0.76
C PHE A 14 12.69 -7.04 1.91
N GLY A 15 12.31 -5.77 1.72
CA GLY A 15 12.41 -4.73 2.75
C GLY A 15 11.56 -5.08 3.97
N PHE A 16 10.30 -5.46 3.78
CA PHE A 16 9.42 -5.89 4.87
C PHE A 16 9.96 -7.13 5.60
N GLY A 17 10.41 -8.14 4.86
CA GLY A 17 10.99 -9.37 5.42
C GLY A 17 12.25 -9.10 6.27
N LEU A 18 13.13 -8.21 5.80
CA LEU A 18 14.31 -7.78 6.53
C LEU A 18 13.95 -6.97 7.78
N THR A 19 13.00 -6.04 7.69
CA THR A 19 12.55 -5.26 8.85
C THR A 19 11.95 -6.17 9.93
N VAL A 20 11.15 -7.16 9.55
CA VAL A 20 10.60 -8.16 10.48
C VAL A 20 11.71 -9.02 11.10
N ALA A 21 12.70 -9.46 10.31
CA ALA A 21 13.82 -10.26 10.82
C ALA A 21 14.73 -9.46 11.78
N VAL A 22 14.99 -8.19 11.46
CA VAL A 22 15.78 -7.27 12.30
C VAL A 22 15.02 -6.96 13.60
N ALA A 23 13.71 -6.73 13.53
CA ALA A 23 12.86 -6.55 14.72
C ALA A 23 12.89 -7.78 15.65
N LYS A 24 12.88 -9.00 15.08
CA LYS A 24 13.02 -10.24 15.86
C LYS A 24 14.42 -10.40 16.48
N LYS A 25 15.49 -9.95 15.81
CA LYS A 25 16.87 -10.09 16.30
C LYS A 25 17.24 -9.08 17.37
N LYS A 26 16.75 -7.83 17.27
CA LYS A 26 17.04 -6.77 18.26
C LYS A 26 16.39 -7.04 19.61
N ASP A 27 15.18 -7.56 19.62
CA ASP A 27 14.41 -7.73 20.85
C ASP A 27 13.74 -9.10 20.95
N PRO A 28 14.50 -10.21 21.05
CA PRO A 28 13.91 -11.53 21.21
C PRO A 28 13.06 -11.61 22.48
N GLN A 29 13.47 -10.95 23.57
CA GLN A 29 12.79 -10.93 24.86
C GLN A 29 11.57 -9.99 24.89
N TYR A 30 11.62 -8.82 24.25
CA TYR A 30 10.48 -7.88 24.22
C TYR A 30 9.48 -8.17 23.10
N PHE A 31 9.93 -8.77 21.99
CA PHE A 31 9.06 -9.39 21.00
C PHE A 31 8.36 -10.60 21.65
N ALA A 32 9.09 -11.48 22.36
CA ALA A 32 8.52 -12.57 23.14
C ALA A 32 7.63 -12.09 24.31
N LYS A 33 7.92 -10.95 24.96
CA LYS A 33 7.08 -10.38 26.01
C LYS A 33 5.85 -9.64 25.47
N GLY A 34 5.91 -8.96 24.33
CA GLY A 34 4.72 -8.47 23.62
C GLY A 34 3.83 -9.63 23.14
N LEU A 35 4.47 -10.77 22.85
CA LEU A 35 3.84 -12.07 22.64
C LEU A 35 3.26 -12.71 23.93
N GLN A 36 3.90 -12.55 25.09
CA GLN A 36 3.54 -13.17 26.38
C GLN A 36 2.57 -12.31 27.23
N MET A 37 2.58 -10.98 27.13
CA MET A 37 1.73 -10.07 27.91
C MET A 37 0.26 -10.11 27.44
N ALA A 38 0.01 -10.50 26.19
CA ALA A 38 -1.32 -10.86 25.70
C ALA A 38 -1.82 -12.22 26.23
N SER A 39 -0.98 -12.97 26.95
CA SER A 39 -1.22 -14.35 27.36
C SER A 39 -1.10 -14.52 28.87
N LYS A 40 -2.14 -14.12 29.62
CA LYS A 40 -2.27 -14.51 31.03
C LYS A 40 -3.07 -15.80 31.24
N ASN A 41 -3.63 -16.44 30.20
CA ASN A 41 -4.45 -17.65 30.37
C ASN A 41 -4.35 -18.71 29.24
N ILE A 42 -3.33 -18.70 28.36
CA ILE A 42 -3.19 -19.72 27.30
C ILE A 42 -1.71 -20.11 27.09
N PRO A 43 -1.35 -21.42 27.11
CA PRO A 43 0.01 -21.87 26.80
C PRO A 43 0.28 -21.68 25.29
N GLU A 44 1.50 -21.27 24.92
CA GLU A 44 1.96 -20.91 23.55
C GLU A 44 1.71 -19.44 23.11
N SER A 45 2.64 -18.55 23.50
CA SER A 45 3.06 -17.29 22.85
C SER A 45 2.16 -16.70 21.72
N GLY A 46 1.25 -15.77 22.07
CA GLY A 46 0.16 -15.29 21.20
C GLY A 46 0.58 -14.59 19.89
N GLY A 47 1.78 -14.05 19.80
CA GLY A 47 2.30 -13.48 18.56
C GLY A 47 3.12 -14.44 17.70
N ALA A 48 3.37 -15.68 18.15
CA ALA A 48 3.75 -16.75 17.23
C ALA A 48 2.52 -17.16 16.42
N LEU A 49 1.35 -17.16 17.07
CA LEU A 49 0.04 -17.21 16.42
C LEU A 49 -0.22 -15.97 15.56
N ALA A 50 -0.02 -14.74 16.07
CA ALA A 50 -0.28 -13.53 15.30
C ALA A 50 0.64 -13.39 14.08
N MET A 51 1.91 -13.79 14.19
CA MET A 51 2.84 -13.81 13.04
C MET A 51 2.39 -14.84 11.99
N ARG A 52 1.89 -16.01 12.42
CA ARG A 52 1.30 -17.00 11.50
C ARG A 52 -0.01 -16.50 10.90
N ALA A 53 -0.89 -15.88 11.68
CA ALA A 53 -2.16 -15.32 11.23
C ALA A 53 -1.96 -14.12 10.30
N LEU A 54 -0.98 -13.25 10.56
CA LEU A 54 -0.58 -12.15 9.69
C LEU A 54 0.06 -12.68 8.40
N GLY A 55 0.87 -13.74 8.50
CA GLY A 55 1.45 -14.43 7.34
C GLY A 55 0.38 -15.06 6.46
N TYR A 56 -0.44 -15.97 6.99
CA TYR A 56 -1.53 -16.59 6.24
C TYR A 56 -2.56 -15.55 5.78
N GLY A 57 -2.91 -14.56 6.60
CA GLY A 57 -3.86 -13.50 6.26
C GLY A 57 -3.39 -12.63 5.09
N SER A 58 -2.12 -12.21 5.09
CA SER A 58 -1.54 -11.46 3.96
C SER A 58 -1.45 -12.31 2.69
N LEU A 59 -1.09 -13.59 2.81
CA LEU A 59 -1.10 -14.53 1.67
C LEU A 59 -2.51 -14.73 1.11
N TYR A 60 -3.52 -14.95 1.97
CA TYR A 60 -4.92 -15.09 1.54
C TYR A 60 -5.48 -13.79 0.97
N ALA A 61 -5.13 -12.63 1.53
CA ALA A 61 -5.57 -11.34 1.00
C ALA A 61 -4.99 -11.09 -0.40
N VAL A 62 -3.68 -11.29 -0.57
CA VAL A 62 -3.00 -11.12 -1.87
C VAL A 62 -3.52 -12.14 -2.87
N THR A 63 -3.65 -13.41 -2.48
CA THR A 63 -4.15 -14.49 -3.37
C THR A 63 -5.61 -14.25 -3.73
N GLY A 64 -6.48 -13.97 -2.76
CA GLY A 64 -7.90 -13.73 -2.98
C GLY A 64 -8.16 -12.51 -3.84
N PHE A 65 -7.46 -11.40 -3.59
CA PHE A 65 -7.57 -10.20 -4.41
C PHE A 65 -7.02 -10.43 -5.83
N SER A 66 -5.93 -11.18 -5.98
CA SER A 66 -5.38 -11.54 -7.30
C SER A 66 -6.35 -12.39 -8.11
N VAL A 67 -6.96 -13.41 -7.48
CA VAL A 67 -7.98 -14.27 -8.11
C VAL A 67 -9.23 -13.46 -8.45
N PHE A 68 -9.71 -12.61 -7.55
CA PHE A 68 -10.85 -11.72 -7.82
C PHE A 68 -10.57 -10.81 -9.04
N CYS A 69 -9.41 -10.17 -9.07
CA CYS A 69 -8.99 -9.33 -10.19
C CYS A 69 -8.90 -10.14 -11.50
N PHE A 70 -8.39 -11.37 -11.44
CA PHE A 70 -8.33 -12.28 -12.59
C PHE A 70 -9.73 -12.70 -13.08
N VAL A 71 -10.66 -12.97 -12.18
CA VAL A 71 -12.06 -13.29 -12.52
C VAL A 71 -12.73 -12.10 -13.18
N VAL A 72 -12.56 -10.89 -12.64
CA VAL A 72 -13.08 -9.64 -13.23
C VAL A 72 -12.48 -9.41 -14.63
N TRP A 73 -11.18 -9.65 -14.80
CA TRP A 73 -10.52 -9.57 -16.12
C TRP A 73 -11.08 -10.61 -17.11
N LYS A 74 -11.26 -11.86 -16.67
CA LYS A 74 -11.87 -12.93 -17.48
C LYS A 74 -13.32 -12.63 -17.84
N ALA A 75 -14.10 -12.06 -16.93
CA ALA A 75 -15.49 -11.66 -17.17
C ALA A 75 -15.59 -10.52 -18.19
N MET A 76 -14.60 -9.62 -18.26
CA MET A 76 -14.55 -8.54 -19.26
C MET A 76 -14.19 -9.02 -20.68
N GLY A 77 -13.72 -10.27 -20.83
CA GLY A 77 -13.40 -10.87 -22.14
C GLY A 77 -12.23 -10.19 -22.85
N VAL A 78 -11.37 -9.50 -22.09
CA VAL A 78 -10.31 -8.66 -22.61
C VAL A 78 -9.01 -9.46 -22.73
N LYS A 79 -8.38 -9.42 -23.91
CA LYS A 79 -7.14 -10.17 -24.18
C LYS A 79 -5.88 -9.40 -23.80
N ASP A 80 -5.99 -8.08 -23.63
CA ASP A 80 -4.84 -7.19 -23.38
C ASP A 80 -5.15 -6.07 -22.35
N LEU A 81 -4.16 -5.68 -21.56
CA LEU A 81 -4.25 -4.58 -20.58
C LEU A 81 -4.65 -3.25 -21.24
N ALA A 82 -4.28 -3.04 -22.51
CA ALA A 82 -4.67 -1.86 -23.28
C ALA A 82 -6.18 -1.81 -23.55
N GLU A 83 -6.77 -2.94 -23.93
CA GLU A 83 -8.22 -3.09 -24.13
C GLU A 83 -8.99 -2.98 -22.82
N PHE A 84 -8.41 -3.44 -21.70
CA PHE A 84 -9.02 -3.31 -20.37
C PHE A 84 -9.15 -1.84 -20.01
N ARG A 85 -8.07 -1.08 -20.19
CA ARG A 85 -8.07 0.37 -19.94
C ARG A 85 -9.08 1.09 -20.83
N GLN A 86 -9.21 0.69 -22.10
CA GLN A 86 -10.18 1.30 -23.01
C GLN A 86 -11.63 0.96 -22.64
N LYS A 87 -11.96 -0.31 -22.34
CA LYS A 87 -13.31 -0.72 -21.93
C LYS A 87 -13.71 -0.14 -20.57
N VAL A 88 -12.81 -0.13 -19.59
CA VAL A 88 -13.06 0.48 -18.28
C VAL A 88 -13.17 2.00 -18.42
N GLY A 89 -12.35 2.60 -19.28
CA GLY A 89 -12.41 4.04 -19.56
C GLY A 89 -13.66 4.48 -20.32
N SER A 90 -14.30 3.61 -21.10
CA SER A 90 -15.59 3.89 -21.74
C SER A 90 -16.78 3.56 -20.84
N PHE A 91 -16.64 2.60 -19.92
CA PHE A 91 -17.66 2.25 -18.93
C PHE A 91 -17.76 3.29 -17.79
N LEU A 92 -16.65 3.93 -17.45
CA LEU A 92 -16.63 5.02 -16.49
C LEU A 92 -17.07 6.34 -17.16
N PRO A 93 -18.04 7.08 -16.61
CA PRO A 93 -18.43 8.38 -17.14
C PRO A 93 -17.20 9.30 -17.15
N ARG A 94 -16.86 9.82 -18.33
CA ARG A 94 -15.69 10.68 -18.53
C ARG A 94 -15.86 11.93 -17.68
N ILE A 95 -15.13 11.98 -16.56
CA ILE A 95 -15.13 13.14 -15.66
C ILE A 95 -14.67 14.34 -16.49
N PRO A 96 -15.52 15.37 -16.69
CA PRO A 96 -15.10 16.58 -17.38
C PRO A 96 -13.95 17.17 -16.59
N LYS A 97 -12.80 17.35 -17.25
CA LYS A 97 -11.68 18.09 -16.70
C LYS A 97 -12.14 19.53 -16.49
N LYS A 98 -12.70 19.83 -15.32
CA LYS A 98 -12.76 21.21 -14.85
C LYS A 98 -11.31 21.59 -14.56
N GLU A 99 -10.80 22.61 -15.24
CA GLU A 99 -9.59 23.31 -14.81
C GLU A 99 -9.77 23.62 -13.33
N HIS A 100 -8.93 22.98 -12.52
CA HIS A 100 -8.86 23.25 -11.11
C HIS A 100 -8.18 24.61 -11.02
N GLN A 101 -8.82 25.60 -10.42
CA GLN A 101 -8.23 26.92 -10.16
C GLN A 101 -7.07 26.88 -9.14
N GLY A 102 -6.49 25.69 -8.89
CA GLY A 102 -5.32 25.48 -8.03
C GLY A 102 -4.11 25.09 -8.88
N LYS A 103 -2.95 25.69 -8.61
CA LYS A 103 -1.68 25.48 -9.32
C LYS A 103 -1.21 24.02 -9.09
N SER A 104 -1.56 23.09 -9.99
CA SER A 104 -1.14 21.68 -9.88
C SER A 104 0.21 21.38 -10.53
N ASP A 105 0.81 22.34 -11.24
CA ASP A 105 2.10 22.20 -11.92
C ASP A 105 3.26 22.67 -11.03
N PHE A 106 3.47 22.02 -9.89
CA PHE A 106 4.70 22.22 -9.11
C PHE A 106 5.86 21.55 -9.83
N LYS A 107 6.83 22.34 -10.33
CA LYS A 107 8.00 21.80 -11.03
C LYS A 107 9.01 21.15 -10.08
N SER A 108 8.94 21.47 -8.78
CA SER A 108 9.85 20.95 -7.76
C SER A 108 9.21 20.96 -6.38
N LEU A 109 9.64 20.03 -5.51
CA LEU A 109 9.23 20.00 -4.09
C LEU A 109 9.48 21.32 -3.36
N ARG A 110 10.49 22.10 -3.80
CA ARG A 110 10.74 23.44 -3.27
C ARG A 110 9.58 24.39 -3.52
N GLU A 111 9.01 24.34 -4.73
CA GLU A 111 7.90 25.21 -5.13
C GLU A 111 6.64 24.87 -4.33
N LEU A 112 6.44 23.59 -4.00
CA LEU A 112 5.36 23.13 -3.12
C LEU A 112 5.55 23.60 -1.66
N ILE A 113 6.77 23.51 -1.12
CA ILE A 113 7.08 23.97 0.24
C ILE A 113 6.93 25.50 0.35
N THR A 114 7.36 26.25 -0.66
CA THR A 114 7.20 27.70 -0.71
C THR A 114 5.72 28.09 -0.74
N TYR A 115 4.91 27.41 -1.58
CA TYR A 115 3.47 27.65 -1.66
C TYR A 115 2.76 27.43 -0.32
N ILE A 116 3.03 26.30 0.37
CA ILE A 116 2.45 26.01 1.69
C ILE A 116 2.87 27.06 2.73
N SER A 117 4.12 27.53 2.66
CA SER A 117 4.63 28.55 3.57
C SER A 117 3.95 29.91 3.37
N GLU A 118 3.67 30.28 2.11
CA GLU A 118 2.96 31.51 1.76
C GLU A 118 1.47 31.45 2.17
N GLU A 119 0.81 30.30 1.96
CA GLU A 119 -0.59 30.09 2.34
C GLU A 119 -0.78 30.14 3.87
N SER A 120 0.17 29.59 4.63
CA SER A 120 0.15 29.63 6.10
C SER A 120 0.33 31.06 6.64
N LYS A 121 1.26 31.86 6.08
CA LYS A 121 1.47 33.26 6.47
C LYS A 121 0.27 34.16 6.15
N LYS A 122 -0.42 33.90 5.05
CA LYS A 122 -1.62 34.66 4.66
C LYS A 122 -2.81 34.40 5.59
N SER A 123 -2.89 33.20 6.16
CA SER A 123 -3.95 32.82 7.10
C SER A 123 -3.73 33.38 8.51
N ASP A 124 -2.47 33.62 8.90
CA ASP A 124 -2.09 34.20 10.20
C ASP A 124 -2.20 35.74 10.23
N ASN A 125 -2.09 36.39 9.07
CA ASN A 125 -2.18 37.86 8.91
C ASN A 125 -3.60 38.35 8.55
N LYS A 126 -4.64 37.57 8.89
CA LYS A 126 -6.05 37.91 8.68
C LYS A 126 -6.84 37.64 9.94
#